data_AF-A0A935Q846-F1
#
_entry.id   AF-A0A935Q846-F1
#
_cell.length_a   1.000
_cell.length_b   1.000
_cell.length_c   1.000
_cell.angle_alpha   90.00
_cell.angle_beta   90.00
_cell.angle_gamma   90.00
#
_symmetry.space_group_name_H-M   'P 1'
#
loop_
_entity.id
_entity.type
_entity.pdbx_description
1 polymer ?
#
loop_
_entity_poly.entity_id
_entity_poly.type
_entity_poly.pdbx_seq_one_letter_code
_entity_poly.pdbx_strand_id
1 'polypeptide(L)'
;MKKPLLFLTALAFISTTAFSQKNEVIRLQSCTNDMISKQVDSLKGLYGDQGYVLLKEASISMESEFEMPVIVPLTQGSWYQFVFIGDYSSKLYEVRMYDWQERQVIFRQKRWGEIDGNVIVYSYVPNSSEFHMMKPVQVNKQKKKNLCGYVMLFKRTGADTGAVTPTHTKTY
;
A
#
# COMPACT_ATOMS: atom_id res chain seq x y z
N MET A 1 -62.34 34.66 -15.18
CA MET A 1 -62.26 33.64 -14.13
C MET A 1 -61.22 32.58 -14.53
N LYS A 2 -60.19 32.42 -13.69
CA LYS A 2 -59.38 31.20 -13.37
C LYS A 2 -59.29 30.14 -14.48
N LYS A 3 -58.11 29.77 -15.00
CA LYS A 3 -57.05 29.02 -14.28
C LYS A 3 -55.68 29.16 -15.00
N PRO A 4 -54.69 29.89 -14.46
CA PRO A 4 -53.30 29.81 -14.91
C PRO A 4 -52.49 28.91 -13.96
N LEU A 5 -52.99 27.70 -13.68
CA LEU A 5 -52.43 26.81 -12.65
C LEU A 5 -51.92 25.46 -13.21
N LEU A 6 -51.59 25.42 -14.50
CA LEU A 6 -51.13 24.19 -15.17
C LEU A 6 -49.73 24.28 -15.79
N PHE A 7 -49.19 25.49 -15.94
CA PHE A 7 -47.82 25.68 -16.47
C PHE A 7 -46.74 25.81 -15.40
N LEU A 8 -47.09 26.05 -14.13
CA LEU A 8 -46.11 26.13 -13.03
C LEU A 8 -45.69 24.78 -12.46
N THR A 9 -46.44 23.70 -12.72
CA THR A 9 -46.15 22.37 -12.18
C THR A 9 -45.18 21.55 -13.03
N ALA A 10 -44.95 21.93 -14.29
CA ALA A 10 -44.04 21.20 -15.18
C ALA A 10 -42.55 21.59 -15.00
N LEU A 11 -42.26 22.78 -14.46
CA LEU A 11 -40.88 23.26 -14.28
C LEU A 11 -40.23 22.82 -12.96
N ALA A 12 -41.01 22.22 -12.05
CA ALA A 12 -40.52 21.76 -10.74
C ALA A 12 -39.95 20.32 -10.73
N PHE A 13 -40.05 19.58 -11.84
CA PHE A 13 -39.60 18.18 -11.92
C PHE A 13 -38.21 17.98 -12.54
N ILE A 14 -37.52 19.05 -12.95
CA ILE A 14 -36.18 18.96 -13.57
C ILE A 14 -35.06 19.14 -12.52
N SER A 15 -35.39 19.42 -11.25
CA SER A 15 -34.40 19.85 -10.24
C SER A 15 -33.73 18.74 -9.44
N THR A 16 -34.02 17.45 -9.66
CA THR A 16 -33.56 16.38 -8.74
C THR A 16 -32.85 15.23 -9.45
N THR A 17 -31.78 15.53 -10.18
CA THR A 17 -30.68 14.55 -10.38
C THR A 17 -29.33 15.26 -10.33
N ALA A 18 -29.09 16.04 -9.27
CA ALA A 18 -27.72 16.23 -8.82
C ALA A 18 -27.29 14.90 -8.16
N PHE A 19 -26.95 13.90 -9.00
CA PHE A 19 -26.11 12.81 -8.51
C PHE A 19 -24.87 13.48 -7.96
N SER A 20 -24.74 13.47 -6.64
CA SER A 20 -23.51 13.85 -5.97
C SER A 20 -22.40 13.10 -6.68
N GLN A 21 -21.58 13.82 -7.46
CA GLN A 21 -20.28 13.32 -7.87
C GLN A 21 -19.60 13.04 -6.54
N LYS A 22 -19.56 11.78 -6.13
CA LYS A 22 -18.63 11.34 -5.10
C LYS A 22 -17.29 11.78 -5.65
N ASN A 23 -16.79 12.91 -5.15
CA ASN A 23 -15.47 13.40 -5.45
C ASN A 23 -14.55 12.20 -5.30
N GLU A 24 -14.10 11.65 -6.43
CA GLU A 24 -13.25 10.48 -6.53
C GLU A 24 -11.81 10.89 -6.16
N VAL A 25 -11.69 11.61 -5.05
CA VAL A 25 -10.45 11.73 -4.32
C VAL A 25 -10.26 10.34 -3.73
N ILE A 26 -9.29 9.59 -4.27
CA ILE A 26 -8.81 8.33 -3.70
C ILE A 26 -8.28 8.65 -2.30
N ARG A 27 -9.18 8.71 -1.32
CA ARG A 27 -8.82 8.80 0.09
C ARG A 27 -8.36 7.40 0.46
N LEU A 28 -7.17 7.31 1.05
CA LEU A 28 -6.66 6.10 1.68
C LEU A 28 -7.68 5.65 2.72
N GLN A 29 -8.59 4.76 2.33
CA GLN A 29 -9.54 4.16 3.25
C GLN A 29 -8.81 3.06 4.01
N SER A 30 -8.79 3.14 5.33
CA SER A 30 -8.31 2.04 6.17
C SER A 30 -9.20 0.81 5.97
N CYS A 31 -8.59 -0.37 6.00
CA CYS A 31 -9.29 -1.65 5.96
C CYS A 31 -8.88 -2.50 7.16
N THR A 32 -9.75 -3.43 7.56
CA THR A 32 -9.48 -4.36 8.67
C THR A 32 -9.62 -5.79 8.18
N ASN A 33 -8.59 -6.60 8.41
CA ASN A 33 -8.59 -8.03 8.07
C ASN A 33 -7.78 -8.79 9.13
N ASP A 34 -8.45 -9.66 9.89
CA ASP A 34 -7.86 -10.35 11.05
C ASP A 34 -6.64 -11.21 10.70
N MET A 35 -6.62 -11.80 9.50
CA MET A 35 -5.48 -12.62 9.06
C MET A 35 -4.27 -11.73 8.79
N ILE A 36 -4.47 -10.60 8.13
CA ILE A 36 -3.42 -9.60 7.90
C ILE A 36 -2.91 -9.05 9.24
N SER A 37 -3.80 -8.73 10.18
CA SER A 37 -3.42 -8.23 11.51
C SER A 37 -2.49 -9.20 12.25
N LYS A 38 -2.78 -10.52 12.23
CA LYS A 38 -1.88 -11.52 12.82
C LYS A 38 -0.52 -11.59 12.14
N GLN A 39 -0.47 -11.45 10.82
CA GLN A 39 0.79 -11.38 10.08
C GLN A 39 1.60 -10.13 10.45
N VAL A 40 0.92 -8.99 10.61
CA VAL A 40 1.52 -7.73 11.06
C VAL A 40 2.16 -7.91 12.44
N ASP A 41 1.43 -8.46 13.40
CA ASP A 41 1.95 -8.66 14.76
C ASP A 41 3.16 -9.60 14.78
N SER A 42 3.10 -10.68 14.00
CA SER A 42 4.22 -11.62 13.84
C SER A 42 5.47 -10.95 13.28
N LEU A 43 5.32 -10.15 12.21
CA LEU A 43 6.44 -9.46 11.57
C LEU A 43 7.00 -8.34 12.44
N LYS A 44 6.16 -7.64 13.22
CA LYS A 44 6.62 -6.65 14.20
C LYS A 44 7.48 -7.28 15.28
N GLY A 45 7.07 -8.44 15.82
CA GLY A 45 7.88 -9.20 16.77
C GLY A 45 9.21 -9.62 16.15
N LEU A 46 9.17 -10.28 14.99
CA LEU A 46 10.35 -10.76 14.28
C LEU A 46 11.38 -9.64 14.03
N TYR A 47 10.94 -8.50 13.51
CA TYR A 47 11.84 -7.39 13.20
C TYR A 47 12.28 -6.61 14.44
N GLY A 48 11.41 -6.48 15.44
CA GLY A 48 11.77 -5.93 16.75
C GLY A 48 12.92 -6.70 17.39
N ASP A 49 12.84 -8.04 17.39
CA ASP A 49 13.88 -8.93 17.92
C ASP A 49 15.20 -8.84 17.13
N GLN A 50 15.13 -8.47 15.85
CA GLN A 50 16.29 -8.25 14.98
C GLN A 50 16.88 -6.83 15.07
N GLY A 51 16.39 -6.01 16.00
CA GLY A 51 16.88 -4.65 16.22
C GLY A 51 16.35 -3.63 15.21
N TYR A 52 15.22 -3.89 14.56
CA TYR A 52 14.52 -2.90 13.75
C TYR A 52 13.46 -2.15 14.56
N VAL A 53 13.28 -0.88 14.22
CA VAL A 53 12.21 -0.03 14.75
C VAL A 53 11.21 0.25 13.64
N LEU A 54 9.93 0.09 13.95
CA LEU A 54 8.83 0.44 13.06
C LEU A 54 8.75 1.96 12.92
N LEU A 55 8.92 2.47 11.70
CA LEU A 55 8.82 3.90 11.41
C LEU A 55 7.42 4.32 10.95
N LYS A 56 6.79 3.48 10.12
CA LYS A 56 5.49 3.79 9.53
C LYS A 56 4.75 2.52 9.19
N GLU A 57 3.45 2.56 9.39
CA GLU A 57 2.55 1.51 8.92
C GLU A 57 1.21 2.10 8.48
N ALA A 58 0.52 1.38 7.60
CA ALA A 58 -0.83 1.71 7.19
C ALA A 58 -1.57 0.49 6.63
N SER A 59 -2.82 0.35 7.03
CA SER A 59 -3.80 -0.46 6.29
C SER A 59 -4.40 0.37 5.15
N ILE A 60 -4.50 -0.20 3.95
CA ILE A 60 -4.94 0.51 2.75
C ILE A 60 -5.97 -0.36 2.02
N SER A 61 -7.16 0.19 1.78
CA SER A 61 -8.11 -0.40 0.85
C SER A 61 -7.61 -0.22 -0.58
N MET A 62 -7.46 -1.33 -1.30
CA MET A 62 -6.89 -1.41 -2.64
C MET A 62 -7.92 -1.93 -3.64
N GLU A 63 -7.79 -1.46 -4.88
CA GLU A 63 -8.48 -2.02 -6.03
C GLU A 63 -7.55 -2.97 -6.80
N SER A 64 -8.10 -4.08 -7.29
CA SER A 64 -7.38 -5.02 -8.13
C SER A 64 -6.80 -4.31 -9.35
N GLU A 65 -5.54 -4.62 -9.70
CA GLU A 65 -4.82 -4.04 -10.85
C GLU A 65 -4.46 -2.54 -10.69
N PHE A 66 -4.77 -1.92 -9.54
CA PHE A 66 -4.45 -0.52 -9.27
C PHE A 66 -3.23 -0.37 -8.35
N GLU A 67 -2.29 0.49 -8.75
CA GLU A 67 -1.09 0.81 -7.97
C GLU A 67 -1.42 1.85 -6.88
N MET A 68 -1.10 1.55 -5.62
CA MET A 68 -1.30 2.49 -4.52
C MET A 68 0.02 3.15 -4.11
N PRO A 69 0.24 4.45 -4.36
CA PRO A 69 1.50 5.11 -4.03
C PRO A 69 1.62 5.39 -2.52
N VAL A 70 2.74 4.96 -1.94
CA VAL A 70 3.15 5.24 -0.56
C VAL A 70 4.48 5.99 -0.60
N ILE A 71 4.44 7.27 -0.25
CA ILE A 71 5.61 8.15 -0.26
C ILE A 71 6.26 8.14 1.12
N VAL A 72 7.57 7.90 1.15
CA VAL A 72 8.37 7.85 2.37
C VAL A 72 9.68 8.62 2.20
N PRO A 73 10.06 9.48 3.15
CA PRO A 73 11.39 10.07 3.16
C PRO A 73 12.41 9.03 3.65
N LEU A 74 13.48 8.80 2.90
CA LEU A 74 14.55 7.91 3.29
C LEU A 74 15.85 8.69 3.48
N THR A 75 16.63 8.31 4.48
CA THR A 75 17.95 8.88 4.76
C THR A 75 19.05 8.02 4.16
N GLN A 76 19.99 8.65 3.42
CA GLN A 76 21.15 8.01 2.80
C GLN A 76 21.87 7.06 3.77
N GLY A 77 22.24 5.87 3.27
CA GLY A 77 23.03 4.88 4.02
C GLY A 77 22.31 4.17 5.15
N SER A 78 21.08 4.58 5.50
CA SER A 78 20.27 3.89 6.51
C SER A 78 19.66 2.60 5.96
N TRP A 79 19.58 1.58 6.81
CA TRP A 79 18.99 0.29 6.45
C TRP A 79 17.50 0.29 6.71
N TYR A 80 16.72 0.13 5.63
CA TYR A 80 15.26 0.02 5.70
C TYR A 80 14.80 -1.38 5.32
N GLN A 81 13.73 -1.82 5.99
CA GLN A 81 12.99 -3.03 5.64
C GLN A 81 11.57 -2.63 5.26
N PHE A 82 11.19 -2.92 4.03
CA PHE A 82 9.84 -2.70 3.52
C PHE A 82 9.06 -4.01 3.56
N VAL A 83 7.80 -3.91 3.99
CA VAL A 83 6.86 -5.01 4.00
C VAL A 83 5.57 -4.57 3.34
N PHE A 84 5.06 -5.40 2.44
CA PHE A 84 3.70 -5.33 1.92
C PHE A 84 3.00 -6.66 2.18
N ILE A 85 1.77 -6.60 2.70
CA ILE A 85 0.88 -7.73 2.91
C ILE A 85 -0.37 -7.48 2.08
N GLY A 86 -0.65 -8.35 1.12
CA GLY A 86 -1.86 -8.29 0.32
C GLY A 86 -2.98 -9.18 0.84
N ASP A 87 -4.16 -9.03 0.24
CA ASP A 87 -5.34 -9.83 0.56
C ASP A 87 -5.18 -11.25 0.03
N TYR A 88 -5.37 -12.27 0.88
CA TYR A 88 -5.26 -13.67 0.49
C TYR A 88 -6.20 -14.10 -0.65
N SER A 89 -7.24 -13.35 -1.03
CA SER A 89 -8.01 -13.74 -2.21
C SER A 89 -7.33 -13.40 -3.53
N SER A 90 -6.22 -12.65 -3.51
CA SER A 90 -5.47 -12.21 -4.69
C SER A 90 -4.54 -13.30 -5.24
N LYS A 91 -4.41 -13.36 -6.57
CA LYS A 91 -3.57 -14.34 -7.28
C LYS A 91 -2.13 -13.87 -7.48
N LEU A 92 -1.90 -12.56 -7.35
CA LEU A 92 -0.65 -11.90 -7.69
C LEU A 92 -0.48 -10.67 -6.80
N TYR A 93 0.75 -10.47 -6.36
CA TYR A 93 1.18 -9.34 -5.55
C TYR A 93 2.44 -8.78 -6.19
N GLU A 94 2.50 -7.48 -6.39
CA GLU A 94 3.72 -6.81 -6.85
C GLU A 94 3.98 -5.57 -6.01
N VAL A 95 5.25 -5.24 -5.85
CA VAL A 95 5.70 -3.98 -5.27
C VAL A 95 6.77 -3.40 -6.17
N ARG A 96 6.56 -2.14 -6.54
CA ARG A 96 7.52 -1.34 -7.28
C ARG A 96 7.97 -0.20 -6.39
N MET A 97 9.25 0.17 -6.42
CA MET A 97 9.72 1.36 -5.74
C MET A 97 10.44 2.26 -6.72
N TYR A 98 10.15 3.55 -6.62
CA TYR A 98 10.72 4.60 -7.44
C TYR A 98 11.46 5.60 -6.55
N ASP A 99 12.59 6.10 -7.03
CA ASP A 99 13.30 7.21 -6.41
C ASP A 99 12.67 8.57 -6.77
N TRP A 100 13.25 9.67 -6.31
CA TRP A 100 12.75 11.02 -6.59
C TRP A 100 12.78 11.39 -8.08
N GLN A 101 13.65 10.74 -8.87
CA GLN A 101 13.75 10.92 -10.31
C GLN A 101 12.79 10.00 -11.09
N GLU A 102 11.84 9.38 -10.39
CA GLU A 102 10.88 8.40 -10.94
C GLU A 102 11.56 7.18 -11.57
N ARG A 103 12.81 6.88 -11.20
CA ARG A 103 13.49 5.68 -11.67
C ARG A 103 13.11 4.50 -10.79
N GLN A 104 12.75 3.39 -11.41
CA GLN A 104 12.43 2.17 -10.67
C GLN A 104 13.70 1.58 -10.06
N VAL A 105 13.77 1.56 -8.73
CA VAL A 105 14.90 1.01 -7.96
C VAL A 105 14.63 -0.38 -7.41
N ILE A 106 13.35 -0.76 -7.23
CA ILE A 106 12.95 -2.11 -6.80
C ILE A 106 11.74 -2.58 -7.61
N PHE A 107 11.76 -3.86 -7.96
CA PHE A 107 10.61 -4.63 -8.42
C PHE A 107 10.59 -5.98 -7.70
N ARG A 108 9.47 -6.32 -7.07
CA ARG A 108 9.23 -7.60 -6.42
C ARG A 108 7.85 -8.10 -6.79
N GLN A 109 7.72 -9.40 -7.00
CA GLN A 109 6.49 -10.04 -7.41
C GLN A 109 6.39 -11.40 -6.72
N LYS A 110 5.19 -11.75 -6.27
CA LYS A 110 4.84 -13.08 -5.76
C LYS A 110 3.50 -13.53 -6.31
N ARG A 111 3.36 -14.83 -6.56
CA ARG A 111 2.09 -15.44 -6.99
C ARG A 111 1.45 -16.25 -5.86
N TRP A 112 0.15 -16.44 -6.00
CA TRP A 112 -0.61 -17.34 -5.13
C TRP A 112 -0.07 -18.77 -5.18
N GLY A 113 0.16 -19.36 -4.01
CA GLY A 113 0.74 -20.70 -3.85
C GLY A 113 2.24 -20.73 -3.60
N GLU A 114 2.93 -19.58 -3.70
CA GLU A 114 4.30 -19.44 -3.20
C GLU A 114 4.31 -19.38 -1.66
N ILE A 115 5.43 -19.77 -1.03
CA ILE A 115 5.61 -19.68 0.42
C ILE A 115 5.50 -18.20 0.86
N ASP A 116 4.66 -17.93 1.86
CA ASP A 116 4.26 -16.58 2.28
C ASP A 116 3.78 -15.72 1.10
N GLY A 117 2.99 -16.32 0.21
CA GLY A 117 2.66 -15.76 -1.10
C GLY A 117 2.02 -14.37 -1.07
N ASN A 118 1.32 -14.00 0.00
CA ASN A 118 0.70 -12.68 0.15
C ASN A 118 1.61 -11.64 0.83
N VAL A 119 2.82 -12.00 1.27
CA VAL A 119 3.76 -11.10 1.94
C VAL A 119 4.99 -10.87 1.07
N ILE A 120 5.24 -9.62 0.70
CA ILE A 120 6.45 -9.19 0.01
C ILE A 120 7.32 -8.41 1.00
N VAL A 121 8.56 -8.84 1.14
CA VAL A 121 9.52 -8.22 2.05
C VAL A 121 10.84 -7.96 1.30
N TYR A 122 11.39 -6.77 1.44
CA TYR A 122 12.69 -6.43 0.85
C TYR A 122 13.42 -5.36 1.66
N SER A 123 14.74 -5.47 1.72
CA SER A 123 15.60 -4.47 2.33
C SER A 123 16.03 -3.45 1.28
N TYR A 124 16.25 -2.21 1.70
CA TYR A 124 16.75 -1.15 0.84
C TYR A 124 17.63 -0.18 1.62
N VAL A 125 18.75 0.21 1.01
CA VAL A 125 19.66 1.24 1.51
C VAL A 125 19.73 2.33 0.45
N PRO A 126 19.20 3.54 0.71
CA PRO A 126 19.18 4.61 -0.26
C PRO A 126 20.59 5.21 -0.45
N ASN A 127 20.90 5.57 -1.69
CA ASN A 127 22.17 6.20 -2.05
C ASN A 127 22.19 7.72 -1.77
N SER A 128 21.02 8.34 -1.64
CA SER A 128 20.80 9.75 -1.35
C SER A 128 19.64 9.93 -0.36
N SER A 129 19.62 11.04 0.37
CA SER A 129 18.52 11.38 1.28
C SER A 129 17.39 12.06 0.51
N GLU A 130 16.35 11.31 0.17
CA GLU A 130 15.26 11.77 -0.70
C GLU A 130 13.98 10.96 -0.50
N PHE A 131 12.87 11.46 -1.08
CA PHE A 131 11.61 10.74 -1.08
C PHE A 131 11.64 9.58 -2.06
N HIS A 132 11.13 8.44 -1.61
CA HIS A 132 10.88 7.26 -2.43
C HIS A 132 9.39 6.96 -2.45
N MET A 133 8.93 6.43 -3.58
CA MET A 133 7.54 6.04 -3.78
C MET A 133 7.45 4.52 -3.93
N MET A 134 6.89 3.85 -2.94
CA MET A 134 6.53 2.45 -3.02
C MET A 134 5.12 2.31 -3.58
N LYS A 135 4.93 1.52 -4.62
CA LYS A 135 3.67 1.25 -5.29
C LYS A 135 3.35 -0.25 -5.23
N PRO A 136 2.68 -0.72 -4.16
CA PRO A 136 2.06 -2.03 -4.15
C PRO A 136 0.89 -2.11 -5.14
N VAL A 137 0.75 -3.28 -5.75
CA VAL A 137 -0.40 -3.70 -6.55
C VAL A 137 -0.74 -5.14 -6.21
N GLN A 138 -2.02 -5.47 -6.25
CA GLN A 138 -2.49 -6.83 -6.14
C GLN A 138 -3.53 -7.10 -7.22
N VAL A 139 -3.55 -8.32 -7.74
CA VAL A 139 -4.52 -8.72 -8.77
C VAL A 139 -5.39 -9.84 -8.23
N ASN A 140 -6.69 -9.59 -8.18
CA ASN A 140 -7.70 -10.53 -7.73
C ASN A 140 -8.44 -11.14 -8.92
N LYS A 141 -8.82 -12.42 -8.81
CA LYS A 141 -9.57 -13.11 -9.89
C LYS A 141 -10.90 -12.44 -10.22
N GLN A 142 -11.57 -11.86 -9.22
CA GLN A 142 -12.88 -11.23 -9.34
C GLN A 142 -12.80 -9.70 -9.52
N LYS A 143 -11.61 -9.13 -9.72
CA LYS A 143 -11.38 -7.69 -9.86
C LYS A 143 -12.05 -6.86 -8.75
N LYS A 144 -11.95 -7.35 -7.51
CA LYS A 144 -12.50 -6.68 -6.32
C LYS A 144 -11.86 -5.28 -6.13
N LYS A 145 -12.66 -4.35 -5.61
CA LYS A 145 -12.26 -2.96 -5.33
C LYS A 145 -11.95 -2.69 -3.85
N ASN A 146 -12.20 -3.67 -2.98
CA ASN A 146 -12.11 -3.58 -1.53
C ASN A 146 -11.13 -4.60 -0.96
N LEU A 147 -10.00 -4.79 -1.64
CA LEU A 147 -8.94 -5.68 -1.19
C LEU A 147 -8.18 -4.99 -0.07
N CYS A 148 -7.91 -5.70 1.02
CA CYS A 148 -7.10 -5.11 2.08
C CYS A 148 -5.62 -5.28 1.77
N GLY A 149 -4.87 -4.19 1.86
CA GLY A 149 -3.42 -4.18 1.82
C GLY A 149 -2.87 -3.61 3.12
N TYR A 150 -1.67 -4.02 3.50
CA TYR A 150 -0.97 -3.47 4.64
C TYR A 150 0.48 -3.20 4.27
N VAL A 151 1.00 -2.06 4.68
CA VAL A 151 2.39 -1.68 4.45
C VAL A 151 3.07 -1.39 5.78
N MET A 152 4.31 -1.83 5.93
CA MET A 152 5.17 -1.46 7.04
C MET A 152 6.54 -1.05 6.53
N LEU A 153 7.10 -0.04 7.18
CA LEU A 153 8.47 0.42 7.00
C LEU A 153 9.18 0.34 8.34
N PHE A 154 10.25 -0.46 8.38
CA PHE A 154 11.16 -0.51 9.50
C PHE A 154 12.50 0.12 9.16
N LYS A 155 13.18 0.67 10.17
CA LYS A 155 14.59 1.10 10.10
C LYS A 155 15.40 0.31 11.11
N ARG A 156 16.57 -0.18 10.70
CA ARG A 156 17.48 -0.89 11.60
C ARG A 156 18.10 0.08 12.60
N THR A 157 18.09 -0.25 13.88
CA THR A 157 18.78 0.50 14.94
C THR A 157 20.26 0.13 14.95
N GLY A 158 21.13 1.12 15.20
CA GLY A 158 22.59 0.94 15.17
C GLY A 158 23.22 0.93 13.77
N ALA A 159 22.45 1.19 12.71
CA ALA A 159 22.96 1.34 11.33
C ALA A 159 23.25 2.80 10.95
N ASP A 160 23.48 3.66 11.94
CA ASP A 160 24.06 4.98 11.67
C ASP A 160 25.56 4.76 11.43
N THR A 161 25.98 4.94 10.17
CA THR A 161 27.37 5.02 9.69
C THR A 161 28.25 3.77 9.84
N GLY A 162 27.94 2.71 9.09
CA GLY A 162 28.91 1.64 8.88
C GLY A 162 28.43 0.62 7.84
N ALA A 163 29.25 0.40 6.82
CA ALA A 163 29.05 -0.63 5.82
C ALA A 163 28.96 -2.02 6.49
N VAL A 164 27.75 -2.48 6.79
CA VAL A 164 27.52 -3.89 7.13
C VAL A 164 27.12 -4.60 5.86
N THR A 165 28.08 -5.24 5.20
CA THR A 165 27.85 -6.11 4.04
C THR A 165 26.72 -7.12 4.37
N PRO A 166 25.71 -7.28 3.49
CA PRO A 166 24.64 -8.24 3.74
C PRO A 166 25.25 -9.64 3.79
N THR A 167 25.14 -10.31 4.94
CA THR A 167 25.44 -11.73 5.04
C THR A 167 24.25 -12.47 4.45
N HIS A 168 24.48 -13.21 3.37
CA HIS A 168 23.50 -14.13 2.78
C HIS A 168 23.14 -15.19 3.83
N THR A 169 22.04 -15.01 4.56
CA THR A 169 21.50 -16.06 5.43
C THR A 169 20.70 -17.02 4.57
N LYS A 170 21.09 -18.30 4.66
CA LYS A 170 20.51 -19.43 3.95
C LYS A 170 18.99 -19.50 4.12
N THR A 171 18.33 -19.76 3.00
CA THR A 171 16.98 -20.29 2.86
C THR A 171 16.81 -21.53 3.74
N TYR A 172 15.75 -21.58 4.53
CA TYR A 172 15.13 -22.83 4.99
C TYR A 172 14.00 -23.18 4.04
#